data_AF-A0A0D3HWP8-F1
#
_entry.id   AF-A0A0D3HWP8-F1
#
_cell.length_a   1.000
_cell.length_b   1.000
_cell.length_c   1.000
_cell.angle_alpha   90.00
_cell.angle_beta   90.00
_cell.angle_gamma   90.00
#
_symmetry.space_group_name_H-M   'P 1'
#
loop_
_entity.id
_entity.type
_entity.pdbx_description
1 polymer ?
#
loop_
_entity_poly.entity_id
_entity_poly.type
_entity_poly.pdbx_seq_one_letter_code
_entity_poly.pdbx_strand_id
1 'polypeptide(L)'
;MVAQFAVELRGLRAVEGEEPPRILHLNPRLRGDWSHRPVLEMNTCFRMQWGKAHRCDGNPSKNDDQVDGLIKCEKWDRRDSVDSKETKTGSWLNRFIGRAKKPEMRWPYPFSEGKMFVLTIQAGIEGYHVSVGGRHVASFPHRMGFSLEDATGLAVTGGVDVHSIYATSLPKVHPSFSLQQVLEMSDRWKARPVSEEPIQVFIGIISATNHFAERMAIRKSWMQFPAIQLGNVVARFFVALSHRKEINAALKTEAEYFGDVVILPFIDRYELVVLKTVAICEFGVQNVTAEYIMKCDDDTFVRLDVVLKQISVYNRTMPLYMGNLNLLHRPLRHGKWAVTYEEWPEFVYPPYANGPGYVISIDIARDIVSRHANHSLRLFKMEDVSMGMWVEDFNSTAPVQYIHSWRFCQFGCVHNYFTAHYQSPWQMLCLWNKLSSGRAHCCNYR
;
A
#
# COMPACT_ATOMS: atom_id res chain seq x y z
N MET A 1 16.09 -31.18 5.14
CA MET A 1 14.79 -30.71 4.61
C MET A 1 14.03 -30.06 5.76
N VAL A 2 13.58 -28.82 5.62
CA VAL A 2 12.88 -28.09 6.69
C VAL A 2 11.44 -28.58 6.74
N ALA A 3 11.02 -29.19 7.86
CA ALA A 3 9.64 -29.64 8.05
C ALA A 3 8.74 -28.42 8.31
N GLN A 4 8.12 -27.91 7.24
CA GLN A 4 7.24 -26.74 7.27
C GLN A 4 6.21 -26.78 6.13
N PHE A 5 5.13 -26.05 6.31
CA PHE A 5 4.14 -25.75 5.27
C PHE A 5 3.66 -24.31 5.41
N ALA A 6 3.03 -23.77 4.37
CA ALA A 6 2.45 -22.44 4.40
C ALA A 6 1.00 -22.46 3.92
N VAL A 7 0.18 -21.60 4.52
CA VAL A 7 -1.19 -21.29 4.10
C VAL A 7 -1.25 -19.80 3.85
N GLU A 8 -1.64 -19.40 2.65
CA GLU A 8 -1.62 -18.01 2.21
C GLU A 8 -3.00 -17.58 1.71
N LEU A 9 -3.51 -16.49 2.29
CA LEU A 9 -4.57 -15.69 1.67
C LEU A 9 -3.92 -14.73 0.69
N ARG A 10 -4.20 -14.90 -0.60
CA ARG A 10 -3.60 -14.16 -1.70
C ARG A 10 -4.58 -13.18 -2.30
N GLY A 11 -4.07 -12.00 -2.68
CA GLY A 11 -4.83 -11.04 -3.48
C GLY A 11 -4.70 -11.28 -4.98
N LEU A 12 -5.35 -10.42 -5.77
CA LEU A 12 -5.29 -10.50 -7.22
C LEU A 12 -3.87 -10.20 -7.73
N ARG A 13 -3.42 -10.99 -8.70
CA ARG A 13 -2.17 -10.70 -9.42
C ARG A 13 -2.39 -9.46 -10.30
N ALA A 14 -1.83 -8.33 -9.88
CA ALA A 14 -1.99 -7.05 -10.57
C ALA A 14 -0.94 -6.80 -11.66
N VAL A 15 0.30 -7.28 -11.47
CA VAL A 15 1.44 -7.01 -12.35
C VAL A 15 2.04 -8.34 -12.86
N GLU A 16 2.31 -8.42 -14.16
CA GLU A 16 2.96 -9.59 -14.77
C GLU A 16 4.44 -9.64 -14.36
N GLY A 17 4.92 -10.81 -13.93
CA GLY A 17 6.25 -10.96 -13.33
C GLY A 17 6.31 -10.79 -11.81
N GLU A 18 5.34 -10.10 -11.20
CA GLU A 18 5.16 -10.11 -9.73
C GLU A 18 4.30 -11.31 -9.29
N GLU A 19 4.60 -11.83 -8.11
CA GLU A 19 3.72 -12.80 -7.46
C GLU A 19 2.52 -12.08 -6.81
N PRO A 20 1.37 -12.74 -6.67
CA PRO A 20 0.22 -12.15 -5.99
C PRO A 20 0.58 -11.69 -4.57
N PRO A 21 0.00 -10.59 -4.08
CA PRO A 21 0.23 -10.16 -2.71
C PRO A 21 -0.26 -11.22 -1.72
N ARG A 22 0.45 -11.39 -0.60
CA ARG A 22 0.06 -12.28 0.51
C ARG A 22 -0.54 -11.41 1.58
N ILE A 23 -1.86 -11.38 1.64
CA ILE A 23 -2.62 -10.62 2.63
C ILE A 23 -2.37 -11.21 4.01
N LEU A 24 -2.43 -12.54 4.09
CA LEU A 24 -1.97 -13.34 5.22
C LEU A 24 -1.05 -14.45 4.70
N HIS A 25 0.15 -14.51 5.22
CA HIS A 25 1.06 -15.65 5.08
C HIS A 25 1.20 -16.30 6.46
N LEU A 26 0.66 -17.50 6.62
CA LEU A 26 0.79 -18.32 7.83
C LEU A 26 1.74 -19.48 7.54
N ASN A 27 2.85 -19.56 8.28
CA ASN A 27 3.89 -20.55 8.06
C ASN A 27 4.31 -21.23 9.37
N PRO A 28 3.69 -22.39 9.69
CA PRO A 28 4.14 -23.26 10.75
C PRO A 28 5.45 -23.99 10.37
N ARG A 29 6.44 -23.90 11.25
CA ARG A 29 7.75 -24.57 11.09
C ARG A 29 7.96 -25.49 12.28
N LEU A 30 8.10 -26.80 12.05
CA LEU A 30 8.25 -27.79 13.11
C LEU A 30 9.65 -27.79 13.73
N ARG A 31 10.68 -27.41 12.95
CA ARG A 31 12.08 -27.39 13.38
C ARG A 31 12.71 -25.98 13.40
N GLY A 32 11.90 -24.92 13.22
CA GLY A 32 12.37 -23.53 13.19
C GLY A 32 13.41 -23.24 12.10
N ASP A 33 13.98 -22.04 12.11
CA ASP A 33 14.96 -21.63 11.09
C ASP A 33 16.39 -21.99 11.50
N TRP A 34 16.69 -21.97 12.80
CA TRP A 34 18.01 -22.22 13.40
C TRP A 34 17.97 -22.70 14.86
N SER A 35 16.82 -22.53 15.53
CA SER A 35 16.66 -22.81 16.96
C SER A 35 16.33 -24.27 17.27
N HIS A 36 16.11 -25.11 16.24
CA HIS A 36 15.52 -26.45 16.37
C HIS A 36 14.18 -26.50 17.10
N ARG A 37 13.54 -25.34 17.31
CA ARG A 37 12.29 -25.19 18.06
C ARG A 37 11.14 -24.86 17.11
N PRO A 38 9.94 -25.38 17.39
CA PRO A 38 8.77 -25.07 16.59
C PRO A 38 8.41 -23.58 16.72
N VAL A 39 8.01 -22.98 15.60
CA VAL A 39 7.58 -21.58 15.53
C VAL A 39 6.43 -21.46 14.55
N LEU A 40 5.47 -20.60 14.86
CA LEU A 40 4.43 -20.19 13.94
C LEU A 40 4.72 -18.76 13.51
N GLU A 41 5.01 -18.57 12.23
CA GLU A 41 5.28 -17.25 11.64
C GLU A 41 4.07 -16.76 10.85
N MET A 42 3.71 -15.49 11.04
CA MET A 42 2.66 -14.82 10.30
C MET A 42 3.18 -13.51 9.73
N ASN A 43 2.88 -13.23 8.47
CA ASN A 43 3.34 -12.01 7.80
C ASN A 43 2.40 -11.59 6.65
N THR A 44 2.69 -10.44 6.05
CA THR A 44 2.03 -9.93 4.85
C THR A 44 3.10 -9.53 3.85
N CYS A 45 2.88 -9.80 2.57
CA CYS A 45 3.75 -9.39 1.47
C CYS A 45 2.95 -8.55 0.47
N PHE A 46 3.30 -7.28 0.31
CA PHE A 46 2.70 -6.40 -0.70
C PHE A 46 3.76 -5.98 -1.70
N ARG A 47 3.45 -6.03 -3.00
CA ARG A 47 4.37 -5.57 -4.05
C ARG A 47 5.78 -6.18 -3.91
N MET A 48 5.85 -7.48 -3.58
CA MET A 48 7.09 -8.24 -3.32
C MET A 48 7.91 -7.81 -2.10
N GLN A 49 7.35 -6.99 -1.20
CA GLN A 49 7.98 -6.58 0.04
C GLN A 49 7.27 -7.22 1.24
N TRP A 50 8.03 -7.99 2.01
CA TRP A 50 7.57 -8.55 3.29
C TRP A 50 7.55 -7.48 4.37
N GLY A 51 6.47 -7.41 5.12
CA GLY A 51 6.43 -6.64 6.36
C GLY A 51 7.23 -7.30 7.48
N LYS A 52 7.19 -6.70 8.68
CA LYS A 52 7.84 -7.24 9.89
C LYS A 52 7.21 -8.56 10.31
N ALA A 53 7.90 -9.70 10.29
CA ALA A 53 7.33 -10.98 10.68
C ALA A 53 6.79 -10.98 12.12
N HIS A 54 5.62 -11.58 12.35
CA HIS A 54 5.06 -11.87 13.67
C HIS A 54 5.30 -13.34 13.99
N ARG A 55 6.00 -13.64 15.08
CA ARG A 55 6.48 -15.00 15.40
C ARG A 55 6.02 -15.42 16.78
N CYS A 56 5.26 -16.52 16.84
CA CYS A 56 4.88 -17.17 18.09
C CYS A 56 5.81 -18.36 18.33
N ASP A 57 6.57 -18.31 19.43
CA ASP A 57 7.63 -19.27 19.78
C ASP A 57 7.31 -20.12 21.03
N GLY A 58 6.06 -20.01 21.51
CA GLY A 58 5.55 -20.69 22.69
C GLY A 58 5.47 -19.83 23.94
N ASN A 59 5.94 -18.58 23.89
CA ASN A 59 5.67 -17.60 24.94
C ASN A 59 4.36 -16.85 24.64
N PRO A 60 3.46 -16.68 25.63
CA PRO A 60 2.25 -15.92 25.41
C PRO A 60 2.58 -14.44 25.22
N SER A 61 1.85 -13.76 24.33
CA SER A 61 1.93 -12.30 24.21
C SER A 61 1.33 -11.62 25.45
N LYS A 62 1.70 -10.36 25.70
CA LYS A 62 1.13 -9.58 26.82
C LYS A 62 -0.38 -9.36 26.61
N ASN A 63 -1.15 -9.28 27.70
CA ASN A 63 -2.61 -9.10 27.64
C ASN A 63 -3.04 -7.77 27.00
N ASP A 64 -2.21 -6.73 27.04
CA ASP A 64 -2.52 -5.44 26.41
C ASP A 64 -2.29 -5.45 24.89
N ASP A 65 -1.82 -6.58 24.34
CA ASP A 65 -1.45 -6.76 22.93
C ASP A 65 -2.37 -7.80 22.27
N GLN A 66 -3.68 -7.52 22.30
CA GLN A 66 -4.74 -8.37 21.77
C GLN A 66 -5.21 -7.94 20.37
N VAL A 67 -5.95 -8.81 19.71
CA VAL A 67 -6.66 -8.62 18.44
C VAL A 67 -8.05 -9.21 18.63
N ASP A 68 -9.10 -8.40 18.54
CA ASP A 68 -10.49 -8.81 18.82
C ASP A 68 -10.67 -9.46 20.22
N GLY A 69 -9.89 -8.99 21.20
CA GLY A 69 -9.88 -9.56 22.55
C GLY A 69 -9.14 -10.90 22.70
N LEU A 70 -8.52 -11.41 21.63
CA LEU A 70 -7.69 -12.61 21.64
C LEU A 70 -6.19 -12.25 21.63
N ILE A 71 -5.38 -13.03 22.33
CA ILE A 71 -3.94 -12.78 22.40
C ILE A 71 -3.24 -13.11 21.08
N LYS A 72 -2.19 -12.38 20.72
CA LYS A 72 -1.45 -12.62 19.47
C LYS A 72 -0.73 -13.95 19.43
N CYS A 73 -0.17 -14.40 20.55
CA CYS A 73 0.48 -15.70 20.67
C CYS A 73 0.02 -16.43 21.92
N GLU A 74 -0.38 -17.69 21.77
CA GLU A 74 -0.66 -18.58 22.89
C GLU A 74 0.61 -19.20 23.48
N LYS A 75 0.51 -19.61 24.75
CA LYS A 75 1.55 -20.39 25.41
C LYS A 75 1.47 -21.85 24.97
N TRP A 76 2.60 -22.44 24.60
CA TRP A 76 2.71 -23.88 24.40
C TRP A 76 4.03 -24.45 24.93
N ASP A 77 4.01 -25.74 25.27
CA ASP A 77 5.11 -26.43 25.91
C ASP A 77 6.35 -26.45 25.03
N ARG A 78 7.46 -26.02 25.64
CA ARG A 78 8.80 -26.14 25.10
C ARG A 78 9.38 -27.41 25.71
N ARG A 79 9.84 -28.36 24.88
CA ARG A 79 10.45 -29.63 25.37
C ARG A 79 11.67 -29.43 26.30
N ASP A 80 12.17 -28.20 26.44
CA ASP A 80 13.32 -27.85 27.27
C ASP A 80 12.96 -27.17 28.62
N SER A 81 11.70 -27.09 29.04
CA SER A 81 11.44 -26.68 30.43
C SER A 81 11.80 -27.82 31.38
N VAL A 82 13.09 -27.97 31.66
CA VAL A 82 13.56 -28.61 32.88
C VAL A 82 12.91 -27.81 34.00
N ASP A 83 11.93 -28.40 34.68
CA ASP A 83 11.42 -27.86 35.93
C ASP A 83 12.63 -27.57 36.81
N SER A 84 12.87 -26.29 37.06
CA SER A 84 13.83 -25.87 38.07
C SER A 84 13.38 -26.53 39.36
N LYS A 85 14.15 -27.54 39.78
CA LYS A 85 13.99 -28.28 41.03
C LYS A 85 13.41 -27.36 42.09
N GLU A 86 12.17 -27.62 42.51
CA GLU A 86 11.65 -27.12 43.76
C GLU A 86 12.68 -27.45 44.83
N THR A 87 13.32 -26.42 45.37
CA THR A 87 14.12 -26.54 46.56
C THR A 87 13.20 -27.06 47.67
N LYS A 88 13.51 -28.27 48.15
CA LYS A 88 12.83 -28.97 49.25
C LYS A 88 13.02 -28.24 50.60
N THR A 89 12.57 -26.99 50.71
CA THR A 89 12.60 -26.23 51.96
C THR A 89 11.30 -25.48 52.27
N GLY A 90 10.27 -25.56 51.42
CA GLY A 90 8.98 -24.86 51.63
C GLY A 90 7.76 -25.72 51.95
N SER A 91 7.91 -27.04 52.14
CA SER A 91 6.78 -28.00 52.11
C SER A 91 5.78 -27.88 53.29
N TRP A 92 6.11 -27.16 54.37
CA TRP A 92 5.21 -27.02 55.52
C TRP A 92 4.40 -25.72 55.54
N LEU A 93 4.84 -24.67 54.82
CA LEU A 93 4.22 -23.33 54.89
C LEU A 93 3.03 -23.14 53.93
N ASN A 94 2.83 -24.04 52.95
CA ASN A 94 1.75 -23.93 51.97
C ASN A 94 0.39 -24.49 52.44
N ARG A 95 0.26 -24.92 53.70
CA ARG A 95 -1.03 -25.37 54.26
C ARG A 95 -1.94 -24.23 54.77
N PHE A 96 -1.46 -22.98 54.77
CA PHE A 96 -2.18 -21.86 55.42
C PHE A 96 -2.57 -20.69 54.50
N ILE A 97 -2.43 -20.79 53.17
CA ILE A 97 -2.81 -19.70 52.25
C ILE A 97 -3.69 -20.23 51.12
N GLY A 98 -4.79 -19.52 50.89
CA GLY A 98 -5.99 -19.98 50.19
C GLY A 98 -5.81 -20.37 48.71
N ARG A 99 -6.79 -21.17 48.26
CA ARG A 99 -7.10 -21.56 46.87
C ARG A 99 -5.87 -21.67 45.95
N ALA A 100 -5.39 -22.89 45.77
CA ALA A 100 -4.52 -23.25 44.66
C ALA A 100 -5.09 -22.66 43.35
N LYS A 101 -4.36 -21.73 42.72
CA LYS A 101 -4.61 -21.32 41.34
C LYS A 101 -4.67 -22.60 40.51
N LYS A 102 -5.75 -22.79 39.73
CA LYS A 102 -5.85 -23.89 38.76
C LYS A 102 -4.52 -23.94 37.97
N PRO A 103 -3.89 -25.11 37.83
CA PRO A 103 -2.64 -25.21 37.08
C PRO A 103 -2.87 -24.66 35.67
N GLU A 104 -1.99 -23.76 35.21
CA GLU A 104 -2.01 -23.30 33.83
C GLU A 104 -1.95 -24.52 32.91
N MET A 105 -3.00 -24.72 32.12
CA MET A 105 -3.12 -25.84 31.20
C MET A 105 -2.04 -25.68 30.10
N ARG A 106 -0.95 -26.45 30.22
CA ARG A 106 0.16 -26.43 29.25
C ARG A 106 -0.15 -27.36 28.09
N TRP A 107 0.08 -26.88 26.87
CA TRP A 107 -0.31 -27.60 25.66
C TRP A 107 0.86 -27.73 24.70
N PRO A 108 1.04 -28.85 23.99
CA PRO A 108 2.11 -28.98 23.01
C PRO A 108 1.86 -28.10 21.78
N TYR A 109 2.94 -27.83 21.04
CA TYR A 109 2.87 -27.21 19.72
C TYR A 109 1.88 -27.98 18.82
N PRO A 110 0.97 -27.30 18.11
CA PRO A 110 -0.19 -27.95 17.51
C PRO A 110 0.09 -28.79 16.25
N PHE A 111 1.30 -28.73 15.70
CA PHE A 111 1.67 -29.48 14.49
C PHE A 111 2.76 -30.52 14.77
N SER A 112 2.61 -31.70 14.18
CA SER A 112 3.60 -32.79 14.24
C SER A 112 3.55 -33.64 12.98
N GLU A 113 4.71 -34.13 12.54
CA GLU A 113 4.84 -35.03 11.38
C GLU A 113 3.93 -36.27 11.53
N GLY A 114 3.23 -36.63 10.46
CA GLY A 114 2.38 -37.83 10.40
C GLY A 114 1.06 -37.77 11.16
N LYS A 115 0.68 -36.62 11.74
CA LYS A 115 -0.63 -36.46 12.42
C LYS A 115 -1.58 -35.56 11.65
N MET A 116 -2.87 -35.93 11.66
CA MET A 116 -3.95 -35.10 11.16
C MET A 116 -4.22 -33.91 12.09
N PHE A 117 -4.59 -32.78 11.50
CA PHE A 117 -5.04 -31.59 12.20
C PHE A 117 -6.14 -30.89 11.42
N VAL A 118 -6.94 -30.09 12.12
CA VAL A 118 -7.90 -29.15 11.52
C VAL A 118 -7.39 -27.76 11.79
N LEU A 119 -7.04 -27.01 10.74
CA LEU A 119 -6.63 -25.62 10.82
C LEU A 119 -7.80 -24.72 10.41
N THR A 120 -8.19 -23.83 11.30
CA THR A 120 -9.22 -22.82 11.05
C THR A 120 -8.58 -21.44 11.07
N ILE A 121 -8.76 -20.68 9.99
CA ILE A 121 -8.42 -19.26 9.93
C ILE A 121 -9.75 -18.49 9.92
N GLN A 122 -9.99 -17.70 10.95
CA GLN A 122 -11.17 -16.86 11.07
C GLN A 122 -10.77 -15.40 10.91
N ALA A 123 -11.46 -14.66 10.04
CA ALA A 123 -11.31 -13.21 10.00
C ALA A 123 -12.22 -12.56 11.06
N GLY A 124 -11.61 -11.87 12.01
CA GLY A 124 -12.25 -10.96 12.96
C GLY A 124 -12.29 -9.52 12.43
N ILE A 125 -12.64 -8.58 13.32
CA ILE A 125 -12.74 -7.16 12.97
C ILE A 125 -11.34 -6.56 12.88
N GLU A 126 -10.47 -6.88 13.83
CA GLU A 126 -9.13 -6.32 13.97
C GLU A 126 -8.04 -7.21 13.33
N GLY A 127 -8.32 -8.49 13.08
CA GLY A 127 -7.34 -9.37 12.43
C GLY A 127 -7.80 -10.78 12.07
N TYR A 128 -6.82 -11.66 11.84
CA TYR A 128 -7.02 -13.08 11.58
C TYR A 128 -6.72 -13.89 12.83
N HIS A 129 -7.59 -14.84 13.18
CA HIS A 129 -7.43 -15.75 14.29
C HIS A 129 -7.20 -17.16 13.78
N VAL A 130 -6.11 -17.76 14.24
CA VAL A 130 -5.68 -19.10 13.86
C VAL A 130 -6.02 -20.05 15.00
N SER A 131 -6.83 -21.07 14.68
CA SER A 131 -7.17 -22.16 15.59
C SER A 131 -6.76 -23.50 15.01
N VAL A 132 -6.27 -24.41 15.85
CA VAL A 132 -5.92 -25.78 15.47
C VAL A 132 -6.66 -26.76 16.37
N GLY A 133 -7.41 -27.69 15.77
CA GLY A 133 -8.23 -28.66 16.52
C GLY A 133 -9.31 -27.98 17.37
N GLY A 134 -9.80 -26.82 16.93
CA GLY A 134 -10.79 -26.01 17.65
C GLY A 134 -10.23 -25.13 18.78
N ARG A 135 -8.92 -25.16 19.02
CA ARG A 135 -8.25 -24.30 20.01
C ARG A 135 -7.56 -23.13 19.34
N HIS A 136 -7.77 -21.91 19.84
CA HIS A 136 -7.01 -20.74 19.44
C HIS A 136 -5.50 -20.94 19.66
N VAL A 137 -4.68 -20.47 18.73
CA VAL A 137 -3.21 -20.64 18.74
C VAL A 137 -2.50 -19.29 18.57
N ALA A 138 -3.00 -18.45 17.68
CA ALA A 138 -2.40 -17.15 17.41
C ALA A 138 -3.39 -16.21 16.75
N SER A 139 -3.21 -14.91 16.97
CA SER A 139 -3.94 -13.84 16.28
C SER A 139 -2.97 -12.91 15.56
N PHE A 140 -3.34 -12.49 14.36
CA PHE A 140 -2.53 -11.62 13.52
C PHE A 140 -3.35 -10.39 13.12
N PRO A 141 -2.96 -9.18 13.54
CA PRO A 141 -3.70 -7.97 13.19
C PRO A 141 -3.67 -7.75 11.67
N HIS A 142 -4.75 -7.21 11.11
CA HIS A 142 -4.78 -6.78 9.72
C HIS A 142 -3.65 -5.77 9.45
N ARG A 143 -3.04 -5.84 8.26
CA ARG A 143 -1.93 -4.95 7.87
C ARG A 143 -2.34 -3.94 6.82
N MET A 144 -1.69 -2.77 6.92
CA MET A 144 -1.91 -1.63 6.03
C MET A 144 -1.79 -2.06 4.56
N GLY A 145 -2.76 -1.68 3.73
CA GLY A 145 -2.78 -1.95 2.29
C GLY A 145 -3.70 -3.07 1.84
N PHE A 146 -4.33 -3.82 2.75
CA PHE A 146 -5.32 -4.85 2.39
C PHE A 146 -6.51 -4.89 3.34
N SER A 147 -7.66 -5.22 2.79
CA SER A 147 -8.89 -5.63 3.46
C SER A 147 -9.08 -7.14 3.33
N LEU A 148 -10.00 -7.72 4.11
CA LEU A 148 -10.40 -9.13 3.95
C LEU A 148 -10.91 -9.41 2.53
N GLU A 149 -11.53 -8.42 1.91
CA GLU A 149 -12.15 -8.54 0.59
C GLU A 149 -11.09 -8.74 -0.52
N ASP A 150 -9.89 -8.20 -0.31
CA ASP A 150 -8.78 -8.36 -1.24
C ASP A 150 -8.31 -9.84 -1.34
N ALA A 151 -8.66 -10.69 -0.36
CA ALA A 151 -8.31 -12.10 -0.35
C ALA A 151 -9.16 -12.91 -1.33
N THR A 152 -8.70 -12.95 -2.57
CA THR A 152 -9.37 -13.61 -3.70
C THR A 152 -8.87 -15.03 -3.97
N GLY A 153 -7.78 -15.44 -3.33
CA GLY A 153 -7.21 -16.78 -3.50
C GLY A 153 -6.71 -17.38 -2.20
N LEU A 154 -6.70 -18.71 -2.15
CA LEU A 154 -6.07 -19.50 -1.10
C LEU A 154 -4.97 -20.37 -1.73
N ALA A 155 -3.78 -20.34 -1.17
CA ALA A 155 -2.70 -21.25 -1.56
C ALA A 155 -2.17 -22.01 -0.34
N VAL A 156 -1.97 -23.31 -0.51
CA VAL A 156 -1.33 -24.18 0.49
C VAL A 156 -0.10 -24.79 -0.17
N THR A 157 1.07 -24.63 0.45
CA THR A 157 2.36 -25.07 -0.10
C THR A 157 3.24 -25.71 0.97
N GLY A 158 4.27 -26.45 0.56
CA GLY A 158 5.21 -27.12 1.46
C GLY A 158 4.79 -28.54 1.85
N GLY A 159 5.33 -29.05 2.96
CA GLY A 159 5.18 -30.45 3.38
C GLY A 159 3.89 -30.72 4.15
N VAL A 160 2.74 -30.59 3.48
CA VAL A 160 1.42 -30.92 4.04
C VAL A 160 0.56 -31.60 3.00
N ASP A 161 -0.12 -32.67 3.40
CA ASP A 161 -1.12 -33.35 2.58
C ASP A 161 -2.50 -32.78 2.91
N VAL A 162 -3.14 -32.15 1.92
CA VAL A 162 -4.45 -31.50 2.09
C VAL A 162 -5.56 -32.49 1.78
N HIS A 163 -6.30 -32.89 2.80
CA HIS A 163 -7.45 -33.79 2.63
C HIS A 163 -8.70 -33.06 2.09
N SER A 164 -9.03 -31.89 2.66
CA SER A 164 -10.19 -31.10 2.27
C SER A 164 -10.06 -29.65 2.74
N ILE A 165 -10.65 -28.73 1.99
CA ILE A 165 -10.73 -27.30 2.34
C ILE A 165 -12.21 -26.90 2.33
N TYR A 166 -12.63 -26.18 3.37
CA TYR A 166 -13.96 -25.59 3.46
C TYR A 166 -13.83 -24.09 3.70
N ALA A 167 -14.59 -23.30 2.95
CA ALA A 167 -14.77 -21.89 3.19
C ALA A 167 -16.24 -21.66 3.53
N THR A 168 -16.50 -21.10 4.72
CA THR A 168 -17.86 -20.91 5.26
C THR A 168 -18.01 -19.47 5.71
N SER A 169 -19.25 -18.98 5.77
CA SER A 169 -19.54 -17.59 6.15
C SER A 169 -18.74 -16.55 5.35
N LEU A 170 -18.30 -16.92 4.14
CA LEU A 170 -17.75 -15.98 3.19
C LEU A 170 -18.80 -14.89 2.98
N PRO A 171 -18.40 -13.61 2.89
CA PRO A 171 -19.31 -12.57 2.51
C PRO A 171 -20.05 -13.02 1.24
N LYS A 172 -21.38 -13.20 1.32
CA LYS A 172 -22.19 -13.59 0.14
C LYS A 172 -22.10 -12.54 -0.98
N VAL A 173 -21.58 -11.37 -0.61
CA VAL A 173 -21.29 -10.21 -1.43
C VAL A 173 -20.02 -9.61 -0.83
N HIS A 174 -18.99 -9.40 -1.63
CA HIS A 174 -17.86 -8.53 -1.28
C HIS A 174 -18.48 -7.17 -0.84
N PRO A 175 -18.24 -6.64 0.39
CA PRO A 175 -18.84 -5.38 0.82
C PRO A 175 -18.37 -4.15 0.02
N SER A 176 -17.40 -4.32 -0.86
CA SER A 176 -17.32 -3.53 -2.08
C SER A 176 -17.75 -4.39 -3.29
N PHE A 177 -18.48 -3.84 -4.26
CA PHE A 177 -18.75 -4.50 -5.54
C PHE A 177 -19.83 -5.61 -5.56
N SER A 178 -21.08 -5.26 -5.29
CA SER A 178 -22.05 -5.61 -6.34
C SER A 178 -21.70 -4.74 -7.55
N LEU A 179 -21.51 -5.35 -8.72
CA LEU A 179 -21.29 -4.61 -9.97
C LEU A 179 -22.36 -3.50 -10.14
N GLN A 180 -23.57 -3.70 -9.63
CA GLN A 180 -24.63 -2.69 -9.62
C GLN A 180 -24.44 -1.51 -8.64
N GLN A 181 -23.80 -1.68 -7.47
CA GLN A 181 -23.61 -0.58 -6.49
C GLN A 181 -22.30 0.18 -6.68
N VAL A 182 -21.32 -0.42 -7.36
CA VAL A 182 -20.10 0.28 -7.78
C VAL A 182 -20.26 0.93 -9.16
N LEU A 183 -21.22 0.45 -9.96
CA LEU A 183 -21.86 1.25 -11.02
C LEU A 183 -22.91 2.21 -10.45
N GLU A 184 -22.59 2.98 -9.41
CA GLU A 184 -23.08 4.37 -9.41
C GLU A 184 -22.29 5.13 -10.48
N MET A 185 -22.44 4.69 -11.73
CA MET A 185 -22.25 5.48 -12.93
C MET A 185 -23.27 6.61 -12.81
N SER A 186 -22.90 7.60 -12.01
CA SER A 186 -23.69 8.75 -11.65
C SER A 186 -23.02 9.97 -12.23
N ASP A 187 -23.81 10.85 -12.82
CA ASP A 187 -23.31 12.08 -13.45
C ASP A 187 -22.55 12.97 -12.46
N ARG A 188 -22.82 12.86 -11.15
CA ARG A 188 -22.11 13.61 -10.11
C ARG A 188 -20.61 13.30 -10.01
N TRP A 189 -20.18 12.16 -10.53
CA TRP A 189 -18.78 11.74 -10.52
C TRP A 189 -18.08 11.97 -11.86
N LYS A 190 -18.79 12.45 -12.88
CA LYS A 190 -18.19 12.73 -14.17
C LYS A 190 -17.23 13.93 -14.06
N ALA A 191 -16.14 13.84 -14.81
CA ALA A 191 -15.22 14.92 -15.00
C ALA A 191 -15.93 16.10 -15.68
N ARG A 192 -15.60 17.31 -15.25
CA ARG A 192 -15.94 18.48 -16.03
C ARG A 192 -15.12 18.49 -17.34
N PRO A 193 -15.71 19.00 -18.44
CA PRO A 193 -14.93 19.37 -19.61
C PRO A 193 -13.78 20.29 -19.22
N VAL A 194 -12.64 20.10 -19.86
CA VAL A 194 -11.49 20.98 -19.64
C VAL A 194 -11.83 22.35 -20.22
N SER A 195 -11.70 23.40 -19.40
CA SER A 195 -11.91 24.79 -19.82
C SER A 195 -10.73 25.25 -20.69
N GLU A 196 -10.97 26.16 -21.62
CA GLU A 196 -9.90 26.90 -22.33
C GLU A 196 -9.25 27.95 -21.41
N GLU A 197 -9.94 28.35 -20.34
CA GLU A 197 -9.44 29.29 -19.35
C GLU A 197 -8.24 28.72 -18.56
N PRO A 198 -7.27 29.56 -18.17
CA PRO A 198 -6.16 29.14 -17.32
C PRO A 198 -6.65 28.58 -15.98
N ILE A 199 -6.05 27.47 -15.57
CA ILE A 199 -6.31 26.83 -14.27
C ILE A 199 -5.08 26.92 -13.37
N GLN A 200 -5.30 26.85 -12.06
CA GLN A 200 -4.19 26.94 -11.11
C GLN A 200 -3.33 25.68 -11.12
N VAL A 201 -3.94 24.50 -11.06
CA VAL A 201 -3.22 23.22 -10.94
C VAL A 201 -3.86 22.15 -11.82
N PHE A 202 -3.03 21.48 -12.63
CA PHE A 202 -3.37 20.20 -13.23
C PHE A 202 -2.83 19.04 -12.38
N ILE A 203 -3.63 18.01 -12.13
CA ILE A 203 -3.25 16.84 -11.32
C ILE A 203 -3.27 15.58 -12.19
N GLY A 204 -2.11 15.01 -12.43
CA GLY A 204 -1.94 13.71 -13.04
C GLY A 204 -1.89 12.60 -11.99
N ILE A 205 -2.84 11.68 -12.05
CA ILE A 205 -2.93 10.55 -11.12
C ILE A 205 -2.47 9.28 -11.85
N ILE A 206 -1.35 8.70 -11.46
CA ILE A 206 -0.90 7.43 -12.02
C ILE A 206 -1.80 6.31 -11.49
N SER A 207 -2.37 5.52 -12.40
CA SER A 207 -3.23 4.38 -12.05
C SER A 207 -2.99 3.19 -12.98
N ALA A 208 -3.61 2.04 -12.68
CA ALA A 208 -3.52 0.81 -13.45
C ALA A 208 -4.89 0.32 -13.93
N THR A 209 -4.92 -0.45 -15.02
CA THR A 209 -6.18 -0.90 -15.66
C THR A 209 -7.21 -1.50 -14.70
N ASN A 210 -6.75 -2.32 -13.74
CA ASN A 210 -7.59 -3.02 -12.76
C ASN A 210 -7.90 -2.21 -11.49
N HIS A 211 -7.43 -0.97 -11.36
CA HIS A 211 -7.61 -0.13 -10.17
C HIS A 211 -8.90 0.71 -10.20
N PHE A 212 -10.02 0.10 -10.62
CA PHE A 212 -11.31 0.80 -10.69
C PHE A 212 -11.76 1.30 -9.30
N ALA A 213 -11.49 0.50 -8.25
CA ALA A 213 -11.90 0.81 -6.88
C ALA A 213 -11.21 2.06 -6.34
N GLU A 214 -9.90 2.16 -6.58
CA GLU A 214 -9.02 3.25 -6.20
C GLU A 214 -9.45 4.54 -6.91
N ARG A 215 -9.65 4.47 -8.23
CA ARG A 215 -10.17 5.61 -9.01
C ARG A 215 -11.53 6.07 -8.50
N MET A 216 -12.46 5.15 -8.24
CA MET A 216 -13.77 5.50 -7.69
C MET A 216 -13.69 6.08 -6.28
N ALA A 217 -12.79 5.59 -5.44
CA ALA A 217 -12.58 6.14 -4.11
C ALA A 217 -12.06 7.58 -4.19
N ILE A 218 -11.13 7.85 -5.11
CA ILE A 218 -10.63 9.20 -5.39
C ILE A 218 -11.76 10.10 -5.90
N ARG A 219 -12.55 9.65 -6.89
CA ARG A 219 -13.72 10.37 -7.42
C ARG A 219 -14.69 10.73 -6.30
N LYS A 220 -14.98 9.80 -5.39
CA LYS A 220 -15.92 9.98 -4.26
C LYS A 220 -15.32 10.75 -3.07
N SER A 221 -14.03 11.05 -3.08
CA SER A 221 -13.31 11.69 -1.99
C SER A 221 -12.75 13.05 -2.39
N TRP A 222 -11.42 13.21 -2.43
CA TRP A 222 -10.77 14.50 -2.59
C TRP A 222 -11.02 15.15 -3.96
N MET A 223 -11.44 14.39 -4.98
CA MET A 223 -11.93 15.00 -6.23
C MET A 223 -13.24 15.78 -6.07
N GLN A 224 -13.96 15.61 -4.96
CA GLN A 224 -15.14 16.39 -4.61
C GLN A 224 -14.81 17.73 -3.96
N PHE A 225 -13.53 18.05 -3.82
CA PHE A 225 -13.12 19.35 -3.30
C PHE A 225 -13.55 20.49 -4.23
N PRO A 226 -14.03 21.64 -3.69
CA PRO A 226 -14.57 22.72 -4.50
C PRO A 226 -13.66 23.22 -5.63
N ALA A 227 -12.35 23.25 -5.45
CA ALA A 227 -11.43 23.70 -6.50
C ALA A 227 -11.49 22.82 -7.77
N ILE A 228 -11.70 21.51 -7.62
CA ILE A 228 -11.91 20.59 -8.75
C ILE A 228 -13.33 20.74 -9.29
N GLN A 229 -14.30 20.74 -8.38
CA GLN A 229 -15.72 20.84 -8.74
C GLN A 229 -16.10 22.17 -9.37
N LEU A 230 -15.30 23.23 -9.23
CA LEU A 230 -15.51 24.53 -9.87
C LEU A 230 -14.63 24.74 -11.11
N GLY A 231 -13.69 23.83 -11.39
CA GLY A 231 -12.82 23.88 -12.57
C GLY A 231 -11.52 24.68 -12.42
N ASN A 232 -11.19 25.18 -11.23
CA ASN A 232 -9.88 25.82 -10.97
C ASN A 232 -8.72 24.81 -10.89
N VAL A 233 -9.05 23.53 -10.66
CA VAL A 233 -8.13 22.40 -10.65
C VAL A 233 -8.71 21.31 -11.53
N VAL A 234 -7.87 20.70 -12.38
CA VAL A 234 -8.28 19.58 -13.24
C VAL A 234 -7.49 18.35 -12.83
N ALA A 235 -8.17 17.24 -12.57
CA ALA A 235 -7.54 15.96 -12.26
C ALA A 235 -7.87 14.92 -13.34
N ARG A 236 -6.87 14.13 -13.74
CA ARG A 236 -7.02 13.04 -14.72
C ARG A 236 -6.20 11.81 -14.30
N PHE A 237 -6.77 10.62 -14.52
CA PHE A 237 -6.09 9.35 -14.32
C PHE A 237 -5.33 8.95 -15.58
N PHE A 238 -4.06 8.58 -15.43
CA PHE A 238 -3.20 8.11 -16.52
C PHE A 238 -3.01 6.61 -16.40
N VAL A 239 -3.60 5.87 -17.35
CA VAL A 239 -3.70 4.40 -17.29
C VAL A 239 -3.15 3.80 -18.57
N ALA A 240 -2.09 3.00 -18.46
CA ALA A 240 -1.57 2.21 -19.57
C ALA A 240 -2.38 0.93 -19.76
N LEU A 241 -2.29 0.31 -20.93
CA LEU A 241 -3.08 -0.88 -21.28
C LEU A 241 -2.58 -2.14 -20.58
N SER A 242 -3.48 -3.11 -20.38
CA SER A 242 -3.15 -4.46 -19.92
C SER A 242 -2.94 -5.41 -21.12
N HIS A 243 -2.22 -6.51 -20.91
CA HIS A 243 -2.21 -7.64 -21.86
C HIS A 243 -3.61 -8.29 -22.01
N ARG A 244 -4.52 -8.09 -21.04
CA ARG A 244 -5.89 -8.65 -21.06
C ARG A 244 -6.87 -7.70 -21.74
N LYS A 245 -7.46 -8.16 -22.85
CA LYS A 245 -8.38 -7.35 -23.67
C LYS A 245 -9.67 -7.00 -22.94
N GLU A 246 -10.16 -7.90 -22.09
CA GLU A 246 -11.42 -7.74 -21.34
C GLU A 246 -11.32 -6.59 -20.34
N ILE A 247 -10.16 -6.44 -19.69
CA ILE A 247 -9.92 -5.34 -18.75
C ILE A 247 -9.76 -4.02 -19.49
N ASN A 248 -9.09 -4.02 -20.65
CA ASN A 248 -8.99 -2.82 -21.48
C ASN A 248 -10.37 -2.37 -21.98
N ALA A 249 -11.27 -3.29 -22.30
CA ALA A 249 -12.64 -2.96 -22.69
C ALA A 249 -13.42 -2.33 -21.54
N ALA A 250 -13.27 -2.85 -20.31
CA ALA A 250 -13.87 -2.26 -19.12
C ALA A 250 -13.31 -0.85 -18.82
N LEU A 251 -11.99 -0.67 -18.92
CA LEU A 251 -11.33 0.63 -18.79
C LEU A 251 -11.83 1.63 -19.83
N LYS A 252 -11.99 1.20 -21.08
CA LYS A 252 -12.53 2.06 -22.14
C LYS A 252 -13.94 2.52 -21.82
N THR A 253 -14.79 1.62 -21.35
CA THR A 253 -16.16 1.95 -20.93
C THR A 253 -16.16 2.95 -19.77
N GLU A 254 -15.29 2.75 -18.78
CA GLU A 254 -15.11 3.69 -17.67
C GLU A 254 -14.64 5.06 -18.17
N ALA A 255 -13.63 5.09 -19.05
CA ALA A 255 -13.05 6.33 -19.59
C ALA A 255 -14.09 7.13 -20.38
N GLU A 256 -14.88 6.47 -21.22
CA GLU A 256 -15.98 7.08 -21.99
C GLU A 256 -17.07 7.63 -21.06
N TYR A 257 -17.36 6.93 -19.96
CA TYR A 257 -18.41 7.34 -19.04
C TYR A 257 -17.98 8.53 -18.15
N PHE A 258 -16.84 8.44 -17.47
CA PHE A 258 -16.42 9.45 -16.49
C PHE A 258 -15.65 10.61 -17.11
N GLY A 259 -14.99 10.42 -18.26
CA GLY A 259 -14.26 11.49 -18.94
C GLY A 259 -13.00 11.99 -18.21
N ASP A 260 -12.53 11.26 -17.18
CA ASP A 260 -11.34 11.59 -16.40
C ASP A 260 -10.15 10.65 -16.64
N VAL A 261 -10.26 9.67 -17.54
CA VAL A 261 -9.19 8.69 -17.81
C VAL A 261 -8.51 8.98 -19.14
N VAL A 262 -7.19 9.18 -19.09
CA VAL A 262 -6.28 9.22 -20.25
C VAL A 262 -5.67 7.83 -20.40
N ILE A 263 -6.07 7.12 -21.47
CA ILE A 263 -5.54 5.79 -21.78
C ILE A 263 -4.27 5.94 -22.62
N LEU A 264 -3.16 5.38 -22.13
CA LEU A 264 -1.86 5.45 -22.77
C LEU A 264 -1.60 4.21 -23.65
N PRO A 265 -1.08 4.38 -24.88
CA PRO A 265 -1.02 3.33 -25.89
C PRO A 265 0.19 2.37 -25.72
N PHE A 266 0.50 2.00 -24.49
CA PHE A 266 1.55 1.01 -24.19
C PHE A 266 1.09 0.05 -23.09
N ILE A 267 1.76 -1.10 -22.99
CA ILE A 267 1.43 -2.09 -21.96
C ILE A 267 2.06 -1.70 -20.63
N ASP A 268 1.24 -1.71 -19.59
CA ASP A 268 1.63 -1.30 -18.23
C ASP A 268 2.71 -2.23 -17.68
N ARG A 269 3.89 -1.64 -17.44
CA ARG A 269 5.08 -2.27 -16.87
C ARG A 269 5.75 -1.28 -15.95
N TYR A 270 6.38 -1.76 -14.89
CA TYR A 270 7.00 -0.89 -13.89
C TYR A 270 8.05 0.04 -14.52
N GLU A 271 8.85 -0.46 -15.45
CA GLU A 271 9.91 0.30 -16.12
C GLU A 271 9.37 1.40 -17.04
N LEU A 272 8.09 1.31 -17.42
CA LEU A 272 7.40 2.27 -18.28
C LEU A 272 6.55 3.27 -17.50
N VAL A 273 6.56 3.21 -16.16
CA VAL A 273 5.85 4.20 -15.32
C VAL A 273 6.36 5.61 -15.60
N VAL A 274 7.65 5.78 -15.90
CA VAL A 274 8.24 7.06 -16.30
C VAL A 274 7.51 7.70 -17.51
N LEU A 275 7.02 6.89 -18.46
CA LEU A 275 6.26 7.40 -19.61
C LEU A 275 4.88 7.92 -19.22
N LYS A 276 4.29 7.42 -18.12
CA LYS A 276 3.05 8.00 -17.58
C LYS A 276 3.31 9.42 -17.07
N THR A 277 4.46 9.68 -16.44
CA THR A 277 4.83 11.03 -15.98
C THR A 277 5.14 11.97 -17.11
N VAL A 278 5.80 11.49 -18.17
CA VAL A 278 5.94 12.27 -19.41
C VAL A 278 4.56 12.65 -19.96
N ALA A 279 3.63 11.69 -20.06
CA ALA A 279 2.28 11.94 -20.53
C ALA A 279 1.49 12.92 -19.63
N ILE A 280 1.72 12.91 -18.32
CA ILE A 280 1.17 13.90 -17.38
C ILE A 280 1.69 15.30 -17.72
N CYS A 281 2.99 15.45 -17.98
CA CYS A 281 3.57 16.72 -18.37
C CYS A 281 3.04 17.19 -19.74
N GLU A 282 2.96 16.29 -20.72
CA GLU A 282 2.40 16.58 -22.05
C GLU A 282 0.96 17.05 -21.96
N PHE A 283 0.11 16.35 -21.21
CA PHE A 283 -1.29 16.74 -21.04
C PHE A 283 -1.42 18.10 -20.35
N GLY A 284 -0.64 18.34 -19.30
CA GLY A 284 -0.66 19.63 -18.58
C GLY A 284 -0.06 20.80 -19.36
N VAL A 285 0.68 20.55 -20.44
CA VAL A 285 1.26 21.59 -21.32
C VAL A 285 0.40 21.80 -22.58
N GLN A 286 -0.13 20.73 -23.16
CA GLN A 286 -0.79 20.76 -24.48
C GLN A 286 -2.31 20.77 -24.39
N ASN A 287 -2.89 20.08 -23.39
CA ASN A 287 -4.34 19.92 -23.27
C ASN A 287 -4.97 20.84 -22.23
N VAL A 288 -4.16 21.44 -21.35
CA VAL A 288 -4.62 22.29 -20.26
C VAL A 288 -3.67 23.47 -20.11
N THR A 289 -4.19 24.67 -19.86
CA THR A 289 -3.37 25.84 -19.54
C THR A 289 -3.21 25.93 -18.02
N ALA A 290 -2.31 25.13 -17.44
CA ALA A 290 -2.08 25.08 -15.99
C ALA A 290 -0.83 25.86 -15.55
N GLU A 291 -0.86 26.47 -14.36
CA GLU A 291 0.33 27.13 -13.79
C GLU A 291 1.29 26.13 -13.11
N TYR A 292 0.71 25.08 -12.51
CA TYR A 292 1.44 24.01 -11.84
C TYR A 292 0.89 22.66 -12.25
N ILE A 293 1.76 21.66 -12.25
CA ILE A 293 1.40 20.25 -12.42
C ILE A 293 1.72 19.52 -11.12
N MET A 294 0.73 18.82 -10.58
CA MET A 294 0.91 17.89 -9.48
C MET A 294 0.83 16.46 -10.01
N LYS A 295 1.78 15.62 -9.62
CA LYS A 295 1.71 14.17 -9.80
C LYS A 295 1.34 13.51 -8.47
N CYS A 296 0.47 12.52 -8.50
CA CYS A 296 0.27 11.59 -7.38
C CYS A 296 -0.10 10.18 -7.88
N ASP A 297 -0.17 9.23 -6.96
CA ASP A 297 -0.58 7.85 -7.23
C ASP A 297 -2.05 7.62 -6.80
N ASP A 298 -2.70 6.58 -7.33
CA ASP A 298 -4.10 6.26 -7.03
C ASP A 298 -4.36 5.70 -5.62
N ASP A 299 -3.31 5.43 -4.86
CA ASP A 299 -3.29 5.10 -3.45
C ASP A 299 -2.84 6.29 -2.56
N THR A 300 -2.87 7.51 -3.11
CA THR A 300 -2.58 8.76 -2.38
C THR A 300 -3.83 9.65 -2.16
N PHE A 301 -4.09 10.04 -0.91
CA PHE A 301 -5.07 11.05 -0.56
C PHE A 301 -4.44 12.44 -0.56
N VAL A 302 -5.01 13.40 -1.31
CA VAL A 302 -4.47 14.76 -1.47
C VAL A 302 -5.28 15.80 -0.68
N ARG A 303 -4.61 16.60 0.15
CA ARG A 303 -5.18 17.74 0.87
C ARG A 303 -5.10 19.02 0.04
N LEU A 304 -6.02 19.16 -0.91
CA LEU A 304 -6.05 20.31 -1.84
C LEU A 304 -6.16 21.66 -1.13
N ASP A 305 -6.89 21.73 -0.02
CA ASP A 305 -6.98 22.93 0.83
C ASP A 305 -5.61 23.41 1.34
N VAL A 306 -4.70 22.47 1.60
CA VAL A 306 -3.36 22.78 2.09
C VAL A 306 -2.38 22.95 0.93
N VAL A 307 -2.41 22.08 -0.06
CA VAL A 307 -1.49 22.12 -1.22
C VAL A 307 -1.64 23.44 -1.98
N LEU A 308 -2.88 23.83 -2.33
CA LEU A 308 -3.14 25.08 -3.05
C LEU A 308 -2.69 26.31 -2.24
N LYS A 309 -2.93 26.30 -0.93
CA LYS A 309 -2.45 27.36 -0.03
C LYS A 309 -0.94 27.44 -0.02
N GLN A 310 -0.23 26.31 0.03
CA GLN A 310 1.24 26.33 0.02
C GLN A 310 1.80 26.86 -1.30
N ILE A 311 1.26 26.40 -2.43
CA ILE A 311 1.67 26.88 -3.76
C ILE A 311 1.51 28.41 -3.84
N SER A 312 0.41 28.96 -3.33
CA SER A 312 0.14 30.40 -3.36
C SER A 312 1.10 31.28 -2.54
N VAL A 313 1.85 30.68 -1.60
CA VAL A 313 2.85 31.42 -0.79
C VAL A 313 4.13 31.68 -1.58
N TYR A 314 4.44 30.83 -2.56
CA TYR A 314 5.68 30.92 -3.30
C TYR A 314 5.56 31.95 -4.43
N ASN A 315 6.57 32.83 -4.51
CA ASN A 315 6.62 33.85 -5.54
C ASN A 315 6.92 33.19 -6.91
N ARG A 316 6.21 33.63 -7.95
CA ARG A 316 6.30 33.11 -9.33
C ARG A 316 7.62 33.47 -10.04
N THR A 317 8.56 34.12 -9.34
CA THR A 317 9.84 34.53 -9.89
C THR A 317 10.78 33.36 -10.17
N MET A 318 10.58 32.21 -9.53
CA MET A 318 11.37 31.00 -9.77
C MET A 318 10.46 29.80 -10.04
N PRO A 319 10.80 28.94 -11.02
CA PRO A 319 10.20 27.63 -11.19
C PRO A 319 10.21 26.82 -9.88
N LEU A 320 9.12 26.11 -9.59
CA LEU A 320 8.90 25.44 -8.32
C LEU A 320 9.06 23.92 -8.47
N TYR A 321 9.77 23.28 -7.55
CA TYR A 321 9.72 21.83 -7.35
C TYR A 321 9.48 21.51 -5.88
N MET A 322 8.29 20.99 -5.55
CA MET A 322 7.81 20.82 -4.19
C MET A 322 7.41 19.37 -3.92
N GLY A 323 7.92 18.78 -2.84
CA GLY A 323 7.60 17.39 -2.47
C GLY A 323 8.35 16.93 -1.22
N ASN A 324 8.31 15.64 -0.92
CA ASN A 324 9.21 15.05 0.07
C ASN A 324 10.54 14.66 -0.62
N LEU A 325 11.50 15.59 -0.63
CA LEU A 325 12.77 15.43 -1.33
C LEU A 325 13.74 14.47 -0.62
N ASN A 326 14.31 13.53 -1.38
CA ASN A 326 15.50 12.76 -1.04
C ASN A 326 16.73 13.44 -1.66
N LEU A 327 17.67 13.90 -0.82
CA LEU A 327 18.81 14.71 -1.29
C LEU A 327 20.11 13.91 -1.54
N LEU A 328 20.24 12.70 -0.99
CA LEU A 328 21.48 11.91 -1.03
C LEU A 328 21.18 10.39 -1.10
N HIS A 329 20.09 10.03 -1.76
CA HIS A 329 19.70 8.62 -1.84
C HIS A 329 20.69 7.83 -2.70
N ARG A 330 21.18 6.72 -2.15
CA ARG A 330 22.10 5.81 -2.87
C ARG A 330 21.30 4.74 -3.59
N PRO A 331 21.59 4.44 -4.87
CA PRO A 331 21.01 3.31 -5.59
C PRO A 331 21.09 2.02 -4.77
N LEU A 332 19.95 1.36 -4.55
CA LEU A 332 19.96 0.02 -4.00
C LEU A 332 20.56 -0.92 -5.05
N ARG A 333 21.48 -1.79 -4.65
CA ARG A 333 22.10 -2.78 -5.55
C ARG A 333 21.42 -4.15 -5.49
N HIS A 334 20.50 -4.32 -4.55
CA HIS A 334 19.72 -5.54 -4.33
C HIS A 334 18.28 -5.21 -3.94
N GLY A 335 17.37 -6.17 -4.12
CA GLY A 335 15.95 -6.02 -3.81
C GLY A 335 15.12 -5.51 -4.98
N LYS A 336 13.86 -5.14 -4.70
CA LYS A 336 12.89 -4.73 -5.73
C LYS A 336 13.37 -3.56 -6.58
N TRP A 337 13.98 -2.58 -5.95
CA TRP A 337 14.45 -1.35 -6.58
C TRP A 337 15.93 -1.40 -6.92
N ALA A 338 16.47 -2.60 -7.17
CA ALA A 338 17.86 -2.78 -7.49
C ALA A 338 18.22 -2.11 -8.82
N VAL A 339 19.37 -1.43 -8.83
CA VAL A 339 19.95 -0.76 -10.00
C VAL A 339 21.39 -1.22 -10.14
N THR A 340 21.75 -1.73 -11.31
CA THR A 340 23.11 -2.19 -11.58
C THR A 340 24.06 -0.99 -11.71
N TYR A 341 25.38 -1.24 -11.62
CA TYR A 341 26.37 -0.20 -11.88
C TYR A 341 26.41 0.22 -13.35
N GLU A 342 25.93 -0.63 -14.25
CA GLU A 342 25.75 -0.31 -15.68
C GLU A 342 24.59 0.65 -15.88
N GLU A 343 23.47 0.45 -15.16
CA GLU A 343 22.31 1.34 -15.21
C GLU A 343 22.56 2.70 -14.53
N TRP A 344 23.33 2.71 -13.43
CA TRP A 344 23.67 3.91 -12.67
C TRP A 344 25.05 3.79 -12.01
N PRO A 345 26.11 4.32 -12.64
CA PRO A 345 27.47 4.23 -12.14
C PRO A 345 27.74 5.14 -10.93
N GLU A 346 27.00 6.25 -10.80
CA GLU A 346 27.21 7.22 -9.72
C GLU A 346 26.80 6.68 -8.35
N PHE A 347 27.35 7.26 -7.29
CA PHE A 347 27.09 6.82 -5.91
C PHE A 347 25.74 7.28 -5.36
N VAL A 348 25.18 8.37 -5.90
CA VAL A 348 23.96 9.00 -5.42
C VAL A 348 23.07 9.40 -6.61
N TYR A 349 21.77 9.42 -6.39
CA TYR A 349 20.83 10.08 -7.30
C TYR A 349 20.84 11.59 -7.09
N PRO A 350 20.41 12.37 -8.11
CA PRO A 350 20.11 13.78 -7.91
C PRO A 350 18.94 13.96 -6.92
N PRO A 351 18.76 15.17 -6.35
CA PRO A 351 17.61 15.48 -5.52
C PRO A 351 16.29 15.17 -6.22
N TYR A 352 15.46 14.32 -5.60
CA TYR A 352 14.15 13.97 -6.17
C TYR A 352 13.07 13.87 -5.09
N ALA A 353 11.83 14.24 -5.44
CA ALA A 353 10.67 14.08 -4.58
C ALA A 353 10.16 12.63 -4.61
N ASN A 354 9.87 12.05 -3.45
CA ASN A 354 9.32 10.69 -3.35
C ASN A 354 8.00 10.53 -4.14
N GLY A 355 7.80 9.33 -4.70
CA GLY A 355 6.68 8.97 -5.58
C GLY A 355 5.23 9.34 -5.16
N PRO A 356 4.83 9.35 -3.87
CA PRO A 356 3.43 9.55 -3.49
C PRO A 356 2.82 10.88 -3.96
N GLY A 357 3.66 11.90 -4.10
CA GLY A 357 3.27 13.07 -4.85
C GLY A 357 4.20 14.25 -4.71
N TYR A 358 4.20 15.07 -5.76
CA TYR A 358 5.01 16.27 -5.87
C TYR A 358 4.34 17.27 -6.83
N VAL A 359 4.78 18.53 -6.75
CA VAL A 359 4.30 19.64 -7.59
C VAL A 359 5.49 20.24 -8.33
N ILE A 360 5.33 20.46 -9.63
CA ILE A 360 6.27 21.21 -10.48
C ILE A 360 5.59 22.43 -11.09
N SER A 361 6.33 23.50 -11.36
CA SER A 361 5.83 24.60 -12.18
C SER A 361 5.72 24.20 -13.65
N ILE A 362 4.86 24.90 -14.39
CA ILE A 362 4.65 24.64 -15.81
C ILE A 362 5.93 24.81 -16.66
N ASP A 363 6.89 25.64 -16.23
CA ASP A 363 8.15 25.85 -16.96
C ASP A 363 9.01 24.58 -17.02
N ILE A 364 9.09 23.86 -15.90
CA ILE A 364 9.77 22.56 -15.81
C ILE A 364 9.08 21.56 -16.73
N ALA A 365 7.74 21.51 -16.70
CA ALA A 365 6.97 20.61 -17.54
C ALA A 365 7.17 20.90 -19.05
N ARG A 366 7.24 22.18 -19.45
CA ARG A 366 7.53 22.57 -20.84
C ARG A 366 8.91 22.13 -21.29
N ASP A 367 9.93 22.25 -20.45
CA ASP A 367 11.27 21.75 -20.75
C ASP A 367 11.27 20.24 -20.95
N ILE A 368 10.62 19.49 -20.05
CA ILE A 368 10.46 18.03 -20.15
C ILE A 368 9.81 17.65 -21.48
N VAL A 369 8.68 18.28 -21.83
CA VAL A 369 7.94 18.01 -23.07
C VAL A 369 8.80 18.34 -24.30
N SER A 370 9.50 19.48 -24.29
CA SER A 370 10.39 19.91 -25.38
C SER A 370 11.55 18.93 -25.60
N ARG A 371 12.22 18.52 -24.51
CA ARG A 371 13.33 17.56 -24.57
C ARG A 371 12.86 16.16 -24.91
N HIS A 372 11.65 15.77 -24.50
CA HIS A 372 11.06 14.49 -24.91
C HIS A 372 10.79 14.47 -26.42
N ALA A 373 10.16 15.52 -26.95
CA ALA A 373 9.87 15.65 -28.38
C ALA A 373 11.13 15.63 -29.25
N ASN A 374 12.24 16.18 -28.73
CA ASN A 374 13.54 16.19 -29.42
C ASN A 374 14.42 14.98 -29.08
N HIS A 375 13.89 13.96 -28.41
CA HIS A 375 14.61 12.75 -28.00
C HIS A 375 15.89 12.99 -27.17
N SER A 376 16.00 14.13 -26.49
CA SER A 376 17.14 14.48 -25.64
C SER A 376 16.87 14.28 -24.14
N LEU A 377 15.62 13.98 -23.77
CA LEU A 377 15.24 13.66 -22.39
C LEU A 377 15.74 12.26 -22.01
N ARG A 378 16.66 12.20 -21.03
CA ARG A 378 17.12 10.91 -20.48
C ARG A 378 16.03 10.28 -19.62
N LEU A 379 15.60 9.07 -19.98
CA LEU A 379 14.61 8.30 -19.21
C LEU A 379 15.30 7.30 -18.27
N PHE A 380 14.73 7.10 -17.09
CA PHE A 380 15.16 6.08 -16.14
C PHE A 380 13.96 5.34 -15.56
N LYS A 381 14.13 4.06 -15.19
CA LYS A 381 13.02 3.18 -14.81
C LYS A 381 12.26 3.65 -13.55
N MET A 382 12.95 4.35 -12.63
CA MET A 382 12.33 4.97 -11.47
C MET A 382 11.87 6.38 -11.86
N GLU A 383 10.55 6.55 -11.83
CA GLU A 383 9.86 7.75 -12.29
C GLU A 383 10.20 8.98 -11.44
N ASP A 384 10.22 8.83 -10.13
CA ASP A 384 10.55 9.89 -9.18
C ASP A 384 12.00 10.35 -9.33
N VAL A 385 12.94 9.40 -9.47
CA VAL A 385 14.34 9.69 -9.80
C VAL A 385 14.46 10.39 -11.15
N SER A 386 13.69 9.97 -12.16
CA SER A 386 13.70 10.61 -13.48
C SER A 386 13.26 12.07 -13.39
N MET A 387 12.19 12.36 -12.64
CA MET A 387 11.78 13.75 -12.38
C MET A 387 12.91 14.56 -11.72
N GLY A 388 13.61 13.99 -10.73
CA GLY A 388 14.77 14.65 -10.11
C GLY A 388 15.88 14.97 -11.09
N MET A 389 16.20 14.04 -12.00
CA MET A 389 17.18 14.26 -13.07
C MET A 389 16.76 15.41 -14.00
N TRP A 390 15.49 15.44 -14.42
CA TRP A 390 15.00 16.47 -15.32
C TRP A 390 14.98 17.85 -14.68
N VAL A 391 14.61 17.92 -13.39
CA VAL A 391 14.63 19.18 -12.63
C VAL A 391 16.08 19.64 -12.39
N GLU A 392 17.01 18.74 -12.10
CA GLU A 392 18.43 19.07 -11.96
C GLU A 392 19.02 19.64 -13.26
N ASP A 393 18.75 18.98 -14.39
CA ASP A 393 19.14 19.48 -15.71
C ASP A 393 18.56 20.86 -15.98
N PHE A 394 17.25 21.05 -15.76
CA PHE A 394 16.59 22.34 -15.97
C PHE A 394 17.18 23.43 -15.05
N ASN A 395 17.49 23.09 -13.80
CA ASN A 395 18.11 23.99 -12.83
C ASN A 395 19.48 24.51 -13.27
N SER A 396 20.19 23.79 -14.13
CA SER A 396 21.44 24.29 -14.74
C SER A 396 21.23 25.47 -15.69
N THR A 397 20.01 25.64 -16.21
CA THR A 397 19.63 26.70 -17.15
C THR A 397 18.83 27.83 -16.49
N ALA A 398 17.94 27.49 -15.55
CA ALA A 398 17.11 28.43 -14.82
C ALA A 398 16.97 28.00 -13.35
N PRO A 399 17.31 28.84 -12.35
CA PRO A 399 17.25 28.45 -10.94
C PRO A 399 15.87 27.97 -10.50
N VAL A 400 15.81 26.77 -9.93
CA VAL A 400 14.60 26.13 -9.40
C VAL A 400 14.52 26.29 -7.88
N GLN A 401 13.34 26.64 -7.40
CA GLN A 401 13.01 26.64 -5.98
C GLN A 401 12.60 25.24 -5.51
N TYR A 402 13.49 24.57 -4.78
CA TYR A 402 13.23 23.27 -4.15
C TYR A 402 12.55 23.44 -2.79
N ILE A 403 11.36 22.85 -2.62
CA ILE A 403 10.59 22.87 -1.37
C ILE A 403 10.44 21.45 -0.83
N HIS A 404 11.16 21.14 0.25
CA HIS A 404 11.07 19.87 0.95
C HIS A 404 10.01 19.89 2.05
N SER A 405 9.13 18.88 2.10
CA SER A 405 8.24 18.66 3.24
C SER A 405 7.92 17.19 3.48
N TRP A 406 8.20 16.70 4.70
CA TRP A 406 7.75 15.39 5.20
C TRP A 406 6.23 15.22 5.26
N ARG A 407 5.46 16.31 5.09
CA ARG A 407 4.00 16.28 5.03
C ARG A 407 3.48 15.69 3.72
N PHE A 408 4.31 15.57 2.69
CA PHE A 408 4.09 14.60 1.63
C PHE A 408 4.48 13.22 2.17
N CYS A 409 3.52 12.52 2.79
CA CYS A 409 3.83 11.29 3.51
C CYS A 409 4.31 10.21 2.55
N GLN A 410 5.48 9.62 2.85
CA GLN A 410 5.96 8.44 2.11
C GLN A 410 5.16 7.18 2.50
N PHE A 411 4.69 7.11 3.74
CA PHE A 411 3.83 6.05 4.25
C PHE A 411 2.93 6.58 5.39
N GLY A 412 1.77 5.95 5.59
CA GLY A 412 0.74 6.37 6.52
C GLY A 412 0.19 7.79 6.27
N CYS A 413 -0.01 8.49 7.38
CA CYS A 413 -0.58 9.83 7.47
C CYS A 413 -0.03 10.48 8.75
N VAL A 414 0.24 11.78 8.71
CA VAL A 414 0.68 12.57 9.87
C VAL A 414 -0.28 13.74 10.12
N HIS A 415 -0.24 14.35 11.30
CA HIS A 415 -1.04 15.54 11.55
C HIS A 415 -0.73 16.63 10.51
N ASN A 416 -1.76 17.26 9.95
CA ASN A 416 -1.62 18.29 8.93
C ASN A 416 -0.92 17.81 7.63
N TYR A 417 -0.91 16.53 7.29
CA TYR A 417 -0.36 16.03 6.02
C TYR A 417 -0.82 16.83 4.77
N PHE A 418 0.03 16.90 3.75
CA PHE A 418 -0.30 17.38 2.39
C PHE A 418 -0.80 16.23 1.53
N THR A 419 -0.13 15.08 1.64
CA THR A 419 -0.56 13.81 1.06
C THR A 419 -0.47 12.71 2.10
N ALA A 420 -1.40 11.76 2.06
CA ALA A 420 -1.36 10.54 2.86
C ALA A 420 -1.29 9.34 1.90
N HIS A 421 -0.42 8.38 2.19
CA HIS A 421 -0.07 7.27 1.29
C HIS A 421 0.50 6.15 2.14
N TYR A 422 0.35 4.86 1.89
CA TYR A 422 -0.62 4.20 1.03
C TYR A 422 -2.00 4.25 1.70
N GLN A 423 -3.05 4.56 0.94
CA GLN A 423 -4.44 4.56 1.42
C GLN A 423 -5.29 3.63 0.58
N SER A 424 -5.97 2.67 1.22
CA SER A 424 -6.97 1.85 0.55
C SER A 424 -8.19 2.68 0.13
N PRO A 425 -9.04 2.19 -0.79
CA PRO A 425 -10.30 2.83 -1.16
C PRO A 425 -11.16 3.26 0.04
N TRP A 426 -11.24 2.42 1.07
CA TRP A 426 -11.96 2.75 2.30
C TRP A 426 -11.29 3.88 3.10
N GLN A 427 -9.95 3.84 3.21
CA GLN A 427 -9.21 4.88 3.92
C GLN A 427 -9.35 6.24 3.22
N MET A 428 -9.37 6.28 1.89
CA MET A 428 -9.66 7.51 1.12
C MET A 428 -10.98 8.15 1.55
N LEU A 429 -12.04 7.34 1.63
CA LEU A 429 -13.37 7.81 2.04
C LEU A 429 -13.39 8.22 3.52
N CYS A 430 -12.70 7.49 4.39
CA CYS A 430 -12.59 7.86 5.79
C CYS A 430 -11.87 9.21 5.97
N LEU A 431 -10.75 9.42 5.29
CA LEU A 431 -9.99 10.68 5.34
C LEU A 431 -10.84 11.84 4.82
N TRP A 432 -11.60 11.61 3.74
CA TRP A 432 -12.54 12.59 3.18
C TRP A 432 -13.65 12.97 4.14
N ASN A 433 -14.29 11.99 4.77
CA ASN A 433 -15.38 12.24 5.72
C ASN A 433 -14.89 13.05 6.92
N LYS A 434 -13.70 12.72 7.43
CA LYS A 434 -13.07 13.47 8.53
C LYS A 434 -12.76 14.91 8.08
N LEU A 435 -12.14 15.08 6.90
CA LEU A 435 -11.82 16.38 6.33
C LEU A 435 -13.07 17.25 6.15
N SER A 436 -14.13 16.68 5.57
CA SER A 436 -15.41 17.35 5.33
C SER A 436 -16.10 17.76 6.64
N SER A 437 -15.81 17.05 7.73
CA SER A 437 -16.27 17.39 9.09
C SER A 437 -15.36 18.38 9.82
N GLY A 438 -14.40 19.00 9.11
CA GLY A 438 -13.43 19.94 9.67
C GLY A 438 -12.30 19.28 10.49
N ARG A 439 -12.16 17.95 10.44
CA ARG A 439 -11.16 17.20 11.22
C ARG A 439 -10.12 16.59 10.29
N ALA A 440 -8.94 17.20 10.22
CA ALA A 440 -7.81 16.74 9.42
C ALA A 440 -7.04 15.55 10.03
N HIS A 441 -7.73 14.62 10.69
CA HIS A 441 -7.09 13.50 11.40
C HIS A 441 -6.92 12.27 10.52
N CYS A 442 -5.82 11.56 10.72
CA CYS A 442 -5.59 10.27 10.09
C CYS A 442 -6.68 9.28 10.48
N CYS A 443 -7.00 8.35 9.57
CA CYS A 443 -7.90 7.26 9.88
C CYS A 443 -7.14 6.21 10.70
N ASN A 444 -7.73 5.83 11.84
CA ASN A 444 -7.17 4.74 12.63
C ASN A 444 -7.34 3.45 11.83
N TYR A 445 -6.33 2.59 11.90
CA TYR A 445 -6.48 1.17 11.60
C TYR A 445 -7.55 0.65 12.55
N ARG A 446 -8.78 0.49 12.05
CA ARG A 446 -9.78 -0.32 12.75
C ARG A 446 -9.50 -1.77 12.44
#